data_AF-A0AA38UAF1-F1
#
_entry.id   AF-A0AA38UAF1-F1
#
_cell.length_a   1.000
_cell.length_b   1.000
_cell.length_c   1.000
_cell.angle_alpha   90.00
_cell.angle_beta   90.00
_cell.angle_gamma   90.00
#
_symmetry.space_group_name_H-M   'P 1'
#
loop_
_entity.id
_entity.type
_entity.pdbx_description
1 polymer ?
#
loop_
_entity_poly.entity_id
_entity_poly.type
_entity_poly.pdbx_seq_one_letter_code
_entity_poly.pdbx_strand_id
1 'polypeptide(L)'
;MVSDWAVWSGYQLEADAYKRFVGVFEGTGDAQAPDKRIIDYVCDYVQWRELLPPKLAARAPNIRFRTSDREGTNITHIFFPIRFIPFKTRRQLNDPTHPEHVIAHEETEKDKRKLQSLFNYIHAHNGGEHRMNADLFEFAVMKDLHPLAEWRAKCWLTAQYSYNFMSSSRSSMIIRTRVTLKLDAATVNEHKIGQ
;
A
#
# COMPACT_ATOMS: atom_id res chain seq x y z
N MET A 1 -29.65 6.68 3.21
CA MET A 1 -28.39 7.44 3.35
C MET A 1 -27.25 6.43 3.44
N VAL A 2 -26.21 6.59 2.62
CA VAL A 2 -24.97 5.80 2.76
C VAL A 2 -24.22 6.37 3.95
N SER A 3 -23.87 5.54 4.92
CA SER A 3 -23.03 5.94 6.07
C SER A 3 -21.66 6.40 5.56
N ASP A 4 -21.13 7.50 6.11
CA ASP A 4 -19.75 7.95 5.83
C ASP A 4 -18.68 6.96 6.32
N TRP A 5 -19.10 5.95 7.10
CA TRP A 5 -18.25 4.89 7.61
C TRP A 5 -18.37 3.60 6.81
N ALA A 6 -17.27 2.87 6.79
CA ALA A 6 -17.14 1.53 6.22
C ALA A 6 -16.39 0.62 7.20
N VAL A 7 -16.60 -0.68 7.03
CA VAL A 7 -15.77 -1.72 7.62
C VAL A 7 -14.83 -2.24 6.55
N TRP A 8 -13.55 -2.25 6.87
CA TRP A 8 -12.49 -2.80 6.05
C TRP A 8 -11.93 -4.04 6.71
N SER A 9 -11.67 -5.08 5.92
CA SER A 9 -10.84 -6.21 6.34
C SER A 9 -9.69 -6.40 5.37
N GLY A 10 -8.55 -6.82 5.91
CA GLY A 10 -7.28 -6.85 5.18
C GLY A 10 -6.13 -7.11 6.13
N TYR A 11 -4.92 -6.79 5.69
CA TYR A 11 -3.73 -7.03 6.50
C TYR A 11 -3.25 -5.77 7.18
N GLN A 12 -2.70 -5.90 8.37
CA GLN A 12 -1.99 -4.82 9.04
C GLN A 12 -0.56 -5.22 9.33
N LEU A 13 0.27 -4.20 9.43
CA LEU A 13 1.69 -4.30 9.69
C LEU A 13 2.04 -3.24 10.72
N GLU A 14 2.77 -3.60 11.76
CA GLU A 14 3.30 -2.63 12.72
C GLU A 14 4.19 -1.60 12.02
N ALA A 15 4.25 -0.38 12.55
CA ALA A 15 4.99 0.73 11.95
C ALA A 15 6.45 0.36 11.62
N ASP A 16 7.17 -0.31 12.52
CA ASP A 16 8.58 -0.68 12.29
C ASP A 16 8.72 -1.84 11.29
N ALA A 17 7.79 -2.78 11.28
CA ALA A 17 7.74 -3.80 10.24
C ALA A 17 7.41 -3.17 8.87
N TYR A 18 6.63 -2.10 8.84
CA TYR A 18 6.33 -1.35 7.62
C TYR A 18 7.55 -0.61 7.07
N LYS A 19 8.43 -0.06 7.91
CA LYS A 19 9.69 0.54 7.43
C LYS A 19 10.55 -0.49 6.67
N ARG A 20 10.66 -1.71 7.22
CA ARG A 20 11.34 -2.84 6.56
C ARG A 20 10.64 -3.26 5.28
N PHE A 21 9.31 -3.30 5.31
CA PHE A 21 8.50 -3.52 4.11
C PHE A 21 8.86 -2.56 3.00
N VAL A 22 8.90 -1.25 3.26
CA VAL A 22 9.30 -0.24 2.27
C VAL A 22 10.74 -0.45 1.78
N GLY A 23 11.69 -0.76 2.66
CA GLY A 23 13.07 -1.07 2.28
C GLY A 23 13.22 -2.25 1.31
N VAL A 24 12.35 -3.27 1.41
CA VAL A 24 12.33 -4.39 0.46
C VAL A 24 11.93 -3.97 -0.96
N PHE A 25 11.10 -2.92 -1.12
CA PHE A 25 10.75 -2.38 -2.44
C PHE A 25 11.86 -1.55 -3.06
N GLU A 26 12.57 -0.78 -2.23
CA GLU A 26 13.66 0.09 -2.67
C GLU A 26 14.93 -0.70 -3.04
N GLY A 27 14.93 -2.02 -2.82
CA GLY A 27 16.10 -2.87 -3.06
C GLY A 27 17.18 -2.71 -1.99
N THR A 28 16.84 -2.13 -0.83
CA THR A 28 17.74 -2.09 0.33
C THR A 28 17.54 -3.30 1.25
N GLY A 29 16.41 -3.99 1.12
CA GLY A 29 16.13 -5.24 1.81
C GLY A 29 15.97 -5.09 3.32
N ASP A 30 16.55 -6.04 4.05
CA ASP A 30 16.60 -6.04 5.53
C ASP A 30 17.70 -5.12 6.10
N ALA A 31 18.37 -4.31 5.26
CA ALA A 31 19.26 -3.28 5.77
C ALA A 31 18.50 -2.42 6.78
N GLN A 32 19.18 -2.02 7.86
CA GLN A 32 18.58 -1.22 8.91
C GLN A 32 17.91 0.00 8.26
N ALA A 33 16.58 0.03 8.36
CA ALA A 33 15.78 1.07 7.72
C ALA A 33 16.29 2.42 8.25
N PRO A 34 16.53 3.42 7.39
CA PRO A 34 16.92 4.75 7.81
C PRO A 34 16.08 5.23 9.01
N ASP A 35 16.71 5.89 9.98
CA ASP A 35 15.97 6.47 11.10
C ASP A 35 15.19 7.71 10.62
N LYS A 36 14.07 7.44 9.97
CA LYS A 36 13.10 8.38 9.44
C LYS A 36 11.75 8.16 10.12
N ARG A 37 10.91 9.18 10.09
CA ARG A 37 9.55 9.06 10.64
C ARG A 37 8.74 8.12 9.76
N ILE A 38 7.79 7.41 10.36
CA ILE A 38 6.90 6.49 9.63
C ILE A 38 6.16 7.18 8.46
N ILE A 39 5.86 8.48 8.60
CA ILE A 39 5.22 9.25 7.54
C ILE A 39 6.08 9.38 6.28
N ASP A 40 7.41 9.40 6.42
CA ASP A 40 8.32 9.51 5.29
C ASP A 40 8.27 8.22 4.46
N TYR A 41 8.24 7.05 5.11
CA TYR A 41 8.04 5.74 4.47
C TYR A 41 6.66 5.59 3.81
N VAL A 42 5.62 6.19 4.40
CA VAL A 42 4.28 6.24 3.80
C VAL A 42 4.32 7.03 2.49
N CYS A 43 5.01 8.16 2.47
CA CYS A 43 5.21 8.95 1.24
C CYS A 43 5.97 8.14 0.19
N ASP A 44 7.04 7.44 0.58
CA ASP A 44 7.84 6.60 -0.33
C ASP A 44 6.96 5.50 -0.99
N TYR A 45 6.10 4.81 -0.22
CA TYR A 45 5.16 3.83 -0.76
C TYR A 45 4.12 4.44 -1.72
N VAL A 46 3.55 5.59 -1.35
CA VAL A 46 2.55 6.27 -2.19
C VAL A 46 3.18 6.71 -3.51
N GLN A 47 4.37 7.30 -3.45
CA GLN A 47 5.10 7.72 -4.64
C GLN A 47 5.45 6.52 -5.53
N TRP A 48 5.97 5.44 -4.95
CA TRP A 48 6.23 4.20 -5.67
C TRP A 48 4.98 3.71 -6.41
N ARG A 49 3.82 3.69 -5.74
CA ARG A 49 2.56 3.26 -6.34
C ARG A 49 2.10 4.16 -7.49
N GLU A 50 2.33 5.47 -7.42
CA GLU A 50 2.01 6.42 -8.48
C GLU A 50 2.91 6.26 -9.71
N LEU A 51 4.15 5.79 -9.52
CA LEU A 51 5.08 5.50 -10.61
C LEU A 51 4.81 4.17 -11.32
N LEU A 52 3.92 3.34 -10.76
CA LEU A 52 3.57 2.06 -11.37
C LEU A 52 2.73 2.26 -12.65
N PRO A 53 2.91 1.40 -13.67
CA PRO A 53 1.97 1.31 -14.79
C PRO A 53 0.53 1.16 -14.30
N PRO A 54 -0.50 1.75 -14.95
CA PRO A 54 -1.87 1.77 -14.43
C PRO A 54 -2.44 0.40 -14.05
N LYS A 55 -2.12 -0.64 -14.84
CA LYS A 55 -2.53 -2.03 -14.56
C LYS A 55 -1.95 -2.58 -13.25
N LEU A 56 -0.76 -2.13 -12.88
CA LEU A 56 -0.04 -2.53 -11.66
C LEU A 56 -0.40 -1.63 -10.48
N ALA A 57 -0.54 -0.33 -10.70
CA ALA A 57 -1.05 0.62 -9.70
C ALA A 57 -2.44 0.22 -9.17
N ALA A 58 -3.30 -0.34 -10.04
CA ALA A 58 -4.60 -0.88 -9.67
C ALA A 58 -4.53 -2.17 -8.81
N ARG A 59 -3.41 -2.88 -8.84
CA ARG A 59 -3.17 -4.10 -8.06
C ARG A 59 -2.42 -3.83 -6.76
N ALA A 60 -1.64 -2.75 -6.71
CA ALA A 60 -0.99 -2.29 -5.48
C ALA A 60 -2.05 -1.81 -4.48
N PRO A 61 -2.05 -2.33 -3.23
CA PRO A 61 -3.06 -1.96 -2.26
C PRO A 61 -2.97 -0.47 -1.90
N ASN A 62 -4.11 0.14 -1.64
CA ASN A 62 -4.12 1.38 -0.87
C ASN A 62 -3.66 1.07 0.56
N ILE A 63 -3.29 2.10 1.31
CA ILE A 63 -2.97 1.99 2.73
C ILE A 63 -3.88 2.90 3.56
N ARG A 64 -4.14 2.47 4.79
CA ARG A 64 -4.85 3.19 5.86
C ARG A 64 -4.01 3.13 7.13
N PHE A 65 -4.36 3.91 8.14
CA PHE A 65 -3.55 4.05 9.35
C PHE A 65 -4.37 3.67 10.58
N ARG A 66 -3.74 3.00 11.54
CA ARG A 66 -4.18 2.99 12.94
C ARG A 66 -3.29 3.91 13.74
N THR A 67 -3.88 4.69 14.61
CA THR A 67 -3.17 5.63 15.48
C THR A 67 -3.45 5.29 16.93
N SER A 68 -2.46 5.45 17.81
CA SER A 68 -2.65 5.26 19.25
C SER A 68 -3.30 6.48 19.92
N ASP A 69 -3.22 7.62 19.27
CA ASP A 69 -3.64 8.91 19.76
C ASP A 69 -4.83 9.45 18.97
N ARG A 70 -5.61 10.33 19.62
CA ARG A 70 -6.78 10.98 19.02
C ARG A 70 -6.42 12.00 17.95
N GLU A 71 -5.23 12.58 18.05
CA GLU A 71 -4.70 13.57 17.11
C GLU A 71 -4.23 12.91 15.80
N GLY A 72 -4.07 11.59 15.81
CA GLY A 72 -3.67 10.82 14.65
C GLY A 72 -2.20 10.99 14.28
N THR A 73 -1.38 11.47 15.21
CA THR A 73 0.04 11.76 14.98
C THR A 73 0.92 10.54 15.17
N ASN A 74 0.49 9.59 16.01
CA ASN A 74 1.27 8.40 16.33
C ASN A 74 0.69 7.16 15.64
N ILE A 75 1.15 6.93 14.41
CA ILE A 75 0.77 5.77 13.60
C ILE A 75 1.41 4.51 14.20
N THR A 76 0.58 3.58 14.65
CA THR A 76 1.02 2.29 15.21
C THR A 76 1.08 1.20 14.16
N HIS A 77 0.12 1.22 13.23
CA HIS A 77 0.00 0.19 12.19
C HIS A 77 -0.38 0.82 10.85
N ILE A 78 0.17 0.23 9.79
CA ILE A 78 -0.27 0.45 8.42
C ILE A 78 -1.21 -0.69 8.03
N PHE A 79 -2.37 -0.33 7.47
CA PHE A 79 -3.43 -1.26 7.12
C PHE A 79 -3.63 -1.30 5.61
N PHE A 80 -3.63 -2.49 5.03
CA PHE A 80 -3.82 -2.77 3.61
C PHE A 80 -5.24 -3.31 3.39
N PRO A 81 -6.24 -2.45 3.10
CA PRO A 81 -7.61 -2.88 2.88
C PRO A 81 -7.74 -3.82 1.67
N ILE A 82 -8.44 -4.94 1.88
CA ILE A 82 -8.71 -5.94 0.84
C ILE A 82 -10.19 -6.04 0.51
N ARG A 83 -11.05 -6.00 1.54
CA ARG A 83 -12.50 -6.12 1.42
C ARG A 83 -13.16 -4.90 2.03
N PHE A 84 -14.20 -4.45 1.35
CA PHE A 84 -15.09 -3.39 1.79
C PHE A 84 -16.42 -4.01 2.22
N ILE A 85 -16.91 -3.62 3.39
CA ILE A 85 -18.21 -4.02 3.91
C ILE A 85 -18.94 -2.75 4.37
N PRO A 86 -20.15 -2.46 3.86
CA PRO A 86 -20.92 -1.32 4.32
C PRO A 86 -21.10 -1.35 5.84
N PHE A 87 -20.80 -0.25 6.52
CA PHE A 87 -21.06 -0.15 7.96
C PHE A 87 -22.55 0.10 8.20
N LYS A 88 -23.22 -0.85 8.85
CA LYS A 88 -24.64 -0.73 9.22
C LYS A 88 -24.80 -0.43 10.70
N THR A 89 -24.13 -1.19 11.55
CA THR A 89 -24.24 -1.07 13.01
C THR A 89 -22.93 -1.47 13.70
N ARG A 90 -22.79 -1.12 14.99
CA ARG A 90 -21.64 -1.59 15.80
C ARG A 90 -21.65 -3.11 16.03
N ARG A 91 -22.83 -3.75 16.04
CA ARG A 91 -22.94 -5.21 16.24
C ARG A 91 -22.22 -5.99 15.15
N GLN A 92 -22.17 -5.45 13.94
CA GLN A 92 -21.43 -6.03 12.82
C GLN A 92 -19.96 -6.36 13.13
N LEU A 93 -19.33 -5.63 14.05
CA LEU A 93 -17.92 -5.79 14.44
C LEU A 93 -17.75 -6.54 15.77
N ASN A 94 -18.75 -6.50 16.64
CA ASN A 94 -18.60 -6.93 18.03
C ASN A 94 -19.43 -8.17 18.38
N ASP A 95 -20.35 -8.56 17.50
CA ASP A 95 -21.30 -9.64 17.73
C ASP A 95 -21.01 -10.78 16.75
N PRO A 96 -20.41 -11.90 17.20
CA PRO A 96 -20.12 -13.06 16.36
C PRO A 96 -21.34 -13.66 15.67
N THR A 97 -22.56 -13.41 16.19
CA THR A 97 -23.80 -13.90 15.59
C THR A 97 -24.31 -13.02 14.45
N HIS A 98 -23.73 -11.83 14.26
CA HIS A 98 -24.08 -10.96 13.15
C HIS A 98 -23.61 -11.56 11.82
N PRO A 99 -24.45 -11.61 10.77
CA PRO A 99 -24.12 -12.32 9.52
C PRO A 99 -22.86 -11.80 8.81
N GLU A 100 -22.54 -10.52 9.00
CA GLU A 100 -21.36 -9.88 8.40
C GLU A 100 -20.10 -9.93 9.30
N HIS A 101 -20.19 -10.45 10.53
CA HIS A 101 -19.03 -10.54 11.44
C HIS A 101 -17.99 -11.51 10.88
N VAL A 102 -18.42 -12.73 10.52
CA VAL A 102 -17.60 -13.75 9.86
C VAL A 102 -16.92 -13.17 8.60
N ILE A 103 -17.70 -12.47 7.77
CA ILE A 103 -17.20 -11.84 6.53
C ILE A 103 -16.13 -10.78 6.82
N ALA A 104 -16.20 -10.07 7.96
CA ALA A 104 -15.19 -9.10 8.33
C ALA A 104 -13.93 -9.77 8.89
N HIS A 105 -14.10 -10.70 9.83
CA HIS A 105 -13.02 -11.20 10.69
C HIS A 105 -12.29 -12.43 10.16
N GLU A 106 -12.92 -13.24 9.30
CA GLU A 106 -12.27 -14.46 8.79
C GLU A 106 -11.48 -14.18 7.52
N GLU A 107 -10.20 -14.52 7.56
CA GLU A 107 -9.30 -14.53 6.41
C GLU A 107 -9.70 -15.65 5.46
N THR A 108 -9.87 -15.34 4.17
CA THR A 108 -10.18 -16.35 3.15
C THR A 108 -8.96 -16.72 2.32
N GLU A 109 -9.00 -17.88 1.66
CA GLU A 109 -7.98 -18.28 0.67
C GLU A 109 -7.85 -17.30 -0.50
N LYS A 110 -8.85 -16.48 -0.77
CA LYS A 110 -8.75 -15.39 -1.76
C LYS A 110 -7.91 -14.23 -1.23
N ASP A 111 -8.01 -13.94 0.07
CA ASP A 111 -7.27 -12.87 0.72
C ASP A 111 -5.77 -13.23 0.80
N LYS A 112 -5.45 -14.45 1.24
CA LYS A 112 -4.08 -15.00 1.23
C LYS A 112 -3.43 -14.92 -0.15
N ARG A 113 -4.16 -15.31 -1.20
CA ARG A 113 -3.66 -15.23 -2.59
C ARG A 113 -3.39 -13.80 -3.04
N LYS A 114 -4.16 -12.80 -2.58
CA LYS A 114 -3.89 -11.38 -2.89
C LYS A 114 -2.60 -10.92 -2.22
N LEU A 115 -2.39 -11.27 -0.95
CA LEU A 115 -1.14 -10.95 -0.24
C LEU A 115 0.07 -11.61 -0.92
N GLN A 116 -0.04 -12.91 -1.24
CA GLN A 116 1.03 -13.62 -1.94
C GLN A 116 1.31 -13.01 -3.33
N SER A 117 0.29 -12.58 -4.05
CA SER A 117 0.47 -11.90 -5.34
C SER A 117 1.22 -10.58 -5.19
N LEU A 118 1.03 -9.85 -4.10
CA LEU A 118 1.79 -8.64 -3.80
C LEU A 118 3.27 -8.99 -3.54
N PHE A 119 3.55 -9.99 -2.71
CA PHE A 119 4.93 -10.41 -2.44
C PHE A 119 5.65 -10.89 -3.69
N ASN A 120 4.99 -11.71 -4.51
CA ASN A 120 5.56 -12.17 -5.77
C ASN A 120 5.87 -11.00 -6.71
N TYR A 121 5.03 -9.98 -6.71
CA TYR A 121 5.26 -8.78 -7.51
C TYR A 121 6.48 -7.99 -7.02
N ILE A 122 6.58 -7.75 -5.71
CA ILE A 122 7.73 -7.06 -5.10
C ILE A 122 9.01 -7.84 -5.39
N HIS A 123 8.98 -9.15 -5.18
CA HIS A 123 10.11 -10.04 -5.43
C HIS A 123 10.55 -10.04 -6.90
N ALA A 124 9.61 -10.02 -7.84
CA ALA A 124 9.94 -9.92 -9.27
C ALA A 124 10.57 -8.57 -9.61
N HIS A 125 10.14 -7.48 -8.97
CA HIS A 125 10.62 -6.13 -9.26
C HIS A 125 11.98 -5.83 -8.62
N ASN A 126 12.30 -6.41 -7.47
CA ASN A 126 13.58 -6.25 -6.79
C ASN A 126 14.66 -7.26 -7.24
N GLY A 127 14.46 -7.93 -8.38
CA GLY A 127 15.41 -8.91 -8.91
C GLY A 127 15.49 -10.22 -8.10
N GLY A 128 14.57 -10.44 -7.16
CA GLY A 128 14.51 -11.64 -6.35
C GLY A 128 15.40 -11.61 -5.10
N GLU A 129 16.02 -10.46 -4.79
CA GLU A 129 17.04 -10.39 -3.74
C GLU A 129 16.44 -10.37 -2.33
N HIS A 130 15.28 -9.71 -2.17
CA HIS A 130 14.65 -9.53 -0.87
C HIS A 130 13.23 -10.11 -0.84
N ARG A 131 12.90 -10.79 0.26
CA ARG A 131 11.60 -11.43 0.48
C ARG A 131 10.97 -10.90 1.76
N MET A 132 9.67 -10.63 1.68
CA MET A 132 8.85 -10.37 2.86
C MET A 132 8.49 -11.68 3.55
N ASN A 133 8.57 -11.70 4.88
CA ASN A 133 7.93 -12.75 5.66
C ASN A 133 6.42 -12.44 5.79
N ALA A 134 5.58 -13.36 5.33
CA ALA A 134 4.14 -13.27 5.44
C ALA A 134 3.66 -13.17 6.90
N ASP A 135 4.40 -13.76 7.85
CA ASP A 135 4.06 -13.76 9.28
C ASP A 135 4.06 -12.36 9.91
N LEU A 136 4.66 -11.37 9.24
CA LEU A 136 4.62 -9.97 9.69
C LEU A 136 3.24 -9.35 9.47
N PHE A 137 2.41 -9.93 8.60
CA PHE A 137 1.12 -9.40 8.22
C PHE A 137 0.01 -10.09 9.03
N GLU A 138 -0.68 -9.32 9.85
CA GLU A 138 -1.81 -9.80 10.63
C GLU A 138 -3.12 -9.49 9.90
N PHE A 139 -4.01 -10.47 9.76
CA PHE A 139 -5.35 -10.21 9.24
C PHE A 139 -6.21 -9.49 10.28
N ALA A 140 -6.75 -8.32 9.92
CA ALA A 140 -7.44 -7.45 10.87
C ALA A 140 -8.64 -6.72 10.24
N VAL A 141 -9.44 -6.13 11.12
CA VAL A 141 -10.64 -5.36 10.75
C VAL A 141 -10.55 -3.93 11.26
N MET A 142 -10.86 -2.96 10.41
CA MET A 142 -10.82 -1.54 10.70
C MET A 142 -12.16 -0.89 10.34
N LYS A 143 -12.70 -0.07 11.24
CA LYS A 143 -13.77 0.88 10.90
C LYS A 143 -13.12 2.20 10.51
N ASP A 144 -13.39 2.68 9.29
CA ASP A 144 -12.83 3.93 8.78
C ASP A 144 -13.78 4.58 7.77
N LEU A 145 -13.39 5.70 7.18
CA LEU A 145 -14.18 6.40 6.18
C LEU A 145 -14.46 5.52 4.96
N HIS A 146 -15.68 5.66 4.46
CA HIS A 146 -16.14 5.09 3.21
C HIS A 146 -15.33 5.67 2.04
N PRO A 147 -15.02 4.92 0.96
CA PRO A 147 -14.26 5.45 -0.19
C PRO A 147 -14.88 6.71 -0.81
N LEU A 148 -16.22 6.77 -0.82
CA LEU A 148 -16.99 7.93 -1.28
C LEU A 148 -16.94 9.15 -0.33
N ALA A 149 -16.53 8.97 0.92
CA ALA A 149 -16.21 10.08 1.82
C ALA A 149 -14.71 10.41 1.77
N GLU A 150 -13.89 9.39 1.51
CA GLU A 150 -12.44 9.50 1.40
C GLU A 150 -11.99 10.36 0.22
N TRP A 151 -12.59 10.31 -0.98
CA TRP A 151 -12.16 11.21 -2.07
C TRP A 151 -12.32 12.69 -1.71
N ARG A 152 -13.33 13.03 -0.89
CA ARG A 152 -13.53 14.40 -0.39
C ARG A 152 -12.44 14.78 0.62
N ALA A 153 -12.01 13.84 1.46
CA ALA A 153 -10.95 14.03 2.45
C ALA A 153 -9.54 13.98 1.84
N LYS A 154 -9.33 13.18 0.80
CA LYS A 154 -8.04 12.99 0.13
C LYS A 154 -7.60 14.26 -0.57
N CYS A 155 -8.52 15.02 -1.17
CA CYS A 155 -8.26 16.37 -1.67
C CYS A 155 -7.76 17.33 -0.58
N TRP A 156 -8.13 17.10 0.69
CA TRP A 156 -7.70 17.93 1.82
C TRP A 156 -6.34 17.49 2.38
N LEU A 157 -6.08 16.18 2.49
CA LEU A 157 -4.78 15.65 2.89
C LEU A 157 -3.69 15.91 1.84
N THR A 158 -3.96 15.72 0.55
CA THR A 158 -3.00 16.15 -0.48
C THR A 158 -2.80 17.65 -0.47
N ALA A 159 -3.82 18.49 -0.21
CA ALA A 159 -3.61 19.92 -0.04
C ALA A 159 -2.71 20.26 1.17
N GLN A 160 -2.92 19.62 2.32
CA GLN A 160 -2.14 19.87 3.54
C GLN A 160 -0.69 19.38 3.44
N TYR A 161 -0.47 18.20 2.85
CA TYR A 161 0.87 17.64 2.68
C TYR A 161 1.59 18.20 1.45
N SER A 162 0.91 18.59 0.37
CA SER A 162 1.55 19.31 -0.75
C SER A 162 2.00 20.71 -0.33
N TYR A 163 1.27 21.37 0.57
CA TYR A 163 1.68 22.68 1.11
C TYR A 163 2.93 22.56 2.01
N ASN A 164 3.01 21.51 2.83
CA ASN A 164 4.20 21.23 3.64
C ASN A 164 5.38 20.70 2.82
N PHE A 165 5.14 19.87 1.80
CA PHE A 165 6.19 19.38 0.90
C PHE A 165 6.74 20.51 0.02
N MET A 166 5.91 21.36 -0.59
CA MET A 166 6.39 22.49 -1.40
C MET A 166 7.15 23.55 -0.59
N SER A 167 6.90 23.67 0.72
CA SER A 167 7.65 24.57 1.60
C SER A 167 8.96 23.97 2.12
N SER A 168 9.07 22.64 2.24
CA SER A 168 10.33 21.95 2.61
C SER A 168 11.22 21.61 1.41
N SER A 169 10.68 21.49 0.19
CA SER A 169 11.41 21.06 -1.01
C SER A 169 12.31 22.13 -1.66
N ARG A 170 12.62 23.25 -1.00
CA ARG A 170 13.72 24.13 -1.44
C ARG A 170 15.10 23.60 -1.08
N SER A 171 15.21 22.51 -0.32
CA SER A 171 16.53 22.00 0.11
C SER A 171 16.59 20.47 0.21
N SER A 172 16.39 19.75 -0.91
CA SER A 172 17.06 18.45 -1.16
C SER A 172 16.64 17.89 -2.51
N MET A 173 17.32 18.39 -3.55
CA MET A 173 17.34 17.84 -4.89
C MET A 173 18.31 16.65 -4.92
N ILE A 174 18.04 15.68 -5.79
CA ILE A 174 18.90 14.57 -6.28
C ILE A 174 18.79 13.24 -5.51
N ILE A 175 17.90 12.35 -6.00
CA ILE A 175 18.28 10.96 -6.28
C ILE A 175 17.87 10.65 -7.73
N ARG A 176 18.86 10.74 -8.63
CA ARG A 176 18.80 10.16 -9.97
C ARG A 176 19.18 8.70 -9.86
N THR A 177 18.23 7.77 -9.99
CA THR A 177 18.56 6.40 -10.36
C THR A 177 18.01 6.13 -11.75
N ARG A 178 18.93 6.10 -12.72
CA ARG A 178 18.69 5.69 -14.11
C ARG A 178 18.12 4.27 -14.12
N VAL A 179 16.84 4.10 -14.44
CA VAL A 179 16.37 2.82 -14.99
C VAL A 179 16.76 2.82 -16.46
N THR A 180 17.93 2.26 -16.75
CA THR A 180 18.34 1.97 -18.13
C THR A 180 17.50 0.79 -18.61
N LEU A 181 16.41 1.08 -19.32
CA LEU A 181 15.70 0.08 -20.11
C LEU A 181 16.63 -0.39 -21.23
N LYS A 182 17.30 -1.54 -21.05
CA LYS A 182 17.81 -2.31 -22.19
C LYS A 182 16.60 -2.88 -22.93
N LEU A 183 16.15 -2.15 -23.93
CA LEU A 183 15.40 -2.71 -25.05
C LEU A 183 16.39 -3.57 -25.84
N ASP A 184 16.35 -4.88 -25.63
CA ASP A 184 16.96 -5.81 -26.58
C ASP A 184 16.14 -5.76 -27.87
N ALA A 185 16.65 -4.97 -28.81
CA ALA A 185 16.28 -5.00 -30.21
C ALA A 185 17.01 -6.18 -30.88
N ALA A 186 16.31 -7.29 -31.05
CA ALA A 186 16.54 -8.31 -32.09
C ALA A 186 15.34 -9.26 -32.02
N THR A 187 14.46 -9.40 -33.00
CA THR A 187 14.75 -9.66 -34.41
C THR A 187 13.51 -9.30 -35.23
N VAL A 188 13.57 -8.21 -35.99
CA VAL A 188 12.74 -8.05 -37.19
C VAL A 188 13.56 -8.65 -38.32
N ASN A 189 13.09 -9.74 -38.90
CA ASN A 189 13.55 -10.21 -40.20
C ASN A 189 12.32 -10.52 -41.05
N GLU A 190 11.77 -9.45 -41.64
CA GLU A 190 11.14 -9.54 -42.94
C GLU A 190 11.81 -8.50 -43.82
N HIS A 191 12.57 -8.91 -44.84
CA HIS A 191 12.28 -8.47 -46.21
C HIS A 191 12.96 -9.36 -47.24
N LYS A 192 12.12 -9.76 -48.19
CA LYS A 192 12.42 -10.38 -49.48
C LYS A 192 13.21 -9.44 -50.40
N ILE A 193 13.61 -10.02 -51.54
CA ILE A 193 14.05 -9.47 -52.84
C ILE A 193 15.58 -9.59 -52.99
N GLY A 194 16.16 -10.24 -53.99
CA GLY A 194 15.65 -10.93 -55.17
C GLY A 194 16.86 -11.19 -56.09
N GLN A 195 16.88 -12.36 -56.75
CA GLN A 195 17.46 -12.63 -58.07
C GLN A 195 16.84 -13.93 -58.58
#